data_AF-A0AA35QPY6-F1
#
_entry.id   AF-A0AA35QPY6-F1
#
_cell.length_a   1.000
_cell.length_b   1.000
_cell.length_c   1.000
_cell.angle_alpha   90.00
_cell.angle_beta   90.00
_cell.angle_gamma   90.00
#
_symmetry.space_group_name_H-M   'P 1'
#
loop_
_entity.id
_entity.type
_entity.pdbx_description
1 polymer ?
#
loop_
_entity_poly.entity_id
_entity_poly.type
_entity_poly.pdbx_seq_one_letter_code
_entity_poly.pdbx_strand_id
1 'polypeptide(L)' 'MSFLRRYKGPADYWIGLQKMNDQEPWRWIDGTIFNNWFKIWGGGECAYINHQSVASSSGRSEEPWICSKPFR' A
#
# COMPACT_ATOMS: atom_id res chain seq x y z
N MET A 1 -9.15 -2.31 -5.73
CA MET A 1 -8.17 -3.24 -5.10
C MET A 1 -8.56 -4.72 -5.12
N SER A 2 -9.70 -5.11 -5.72
CA SER A 2 -10.12 -6.52 -5.79
C SER A 2 -9.16 -7.40 -6.60
N PHE A 3 -8.69 -6.93 -7.76
CA PHE A 3 -7.75 -7.65 -8.62
C PHE A 3 -6.44 -7.99 -7.89
N LEU A 4 -5.73 -6.98 -7.35
CA LEU A 4 -4.46 -7.22 -6.64
C LEU A 4 -4.62 -8.16 -5.45
N ARG A 5 -5.68 -8.02 -4.64
CA ARG A 5 -5.94 -8.94 -3.52
C ARG A 5 -6.20 -10.38 -3.97
N ARG A 6 -6.91 -10.57 -5.10
CA ARG A 6 -7.22 -11.90 -5.63
C ARG A 6 -5.97 -12.61 -6.16
N TYR A 7 -5.04 -11.88 -6.76
CA TYR A 7 -3.92 -12.46 -7.51
C TYR A 7 -2.56 -12.38 -6.84
N LYS A 8 -2.39 -11.63 -5.74
CA LYS A 8 -1.10 -11.53 -5.03
C LYS A 8 -0.59 -12.88 -4.46
N GLY A 9 -1.48 -13.85 -4.25
CA GLY A 9 -1.14 -15.11 -3.58
C GLY A 9 -1.02 -14.98 -2.05
N PRO A 10 -0.29 -15.89 -1.40
CA PRO A 10 -0.29 -16.00 0.06
C PRO A 10 0.52 -14.91 0.77
N ALA A 11 1.64 -14.46 0.18
CA ALA A 11 2.52 -13.45 0.77
C ALA A 11 1.84 -12.07 0.85
N ASP A 12 2.30 -11.24 1.78
CA ASP A 12 1.92 -9.83 1.85
C ASP A 12 2.83 -9.01 0.93
N TYR A 13 2.28 -7.97 0.30
CA TYR A 13 3.02 -7.22 -0.70
C TYR A 13 2.97 -5.73 -0.43
N TRP A 14 4.13 -5.09 -0.41
CA TRP A 14 4.22 -3.64 -0.44
C TRP A 14 3.57 -3.06 -1.69
N ILE A 15 2.92 -1.91 -1.52
CA ILE A 15 2.44 -1.07 -2.61
C ILE A 15 3.06 0.32 -2.49
N GLY A 16 3.11 1.04 -3.61
CA GLY A 16 3.67 2.40 -3.68
C GLY A 16 2.79 3.47 -3.03
N LEU A 17 2.34 3.24 -1.80
CA LEU A 17 1.52 4.15 -1.01
C LEU A 17 2.15 4.32 0.38
N GLN A 18 2.44 5.57 0.75
CA GLN A 18 3.17 5.89 1.98
C GLN A 18 2.72 7.23 2.59
N LYS A 19 3.02 7.44 3.86
CA LYS A 19 2.93 8.74 4.56
C LYS A 19 4.24 9.01 5.29
N MET A 20 4.55 10.28 5.56
CA MET A 20 5.78 10.63 6.28
C MET A 20 5.65 10.39 7.79
N ASN A 21 4.46 10.63 8.35
CA ASN A 21 4.10 10.40 9.74
C ASN A 21 2.56 10.39 9.87
N ASP A 22 2.03 10.18 11.07
CA ASP A 22 0.58 10.11 11.33
C ASP A 22 -0.21 11.41 11.06
N GLN A 23 0.46 12.55 10.92
CA GLN A 23 -0.17 13.85 10.65
C GLN A 23 -0.26 14.16 9.15
N GLU A 24 0.54 13.48 8.32
CA GLU A 24 0.58 13.69 6.87
C GLU A 24 -0.39 12.75 6.13
N PRO A 25 -0.99 13.20 5.02
CA PRO A 25 -1.82 12.34 4.21
C PRO A 25 -1.00 11.25 3.52
N TRP A 26 -1.65 10.13 3.24
CA TRP A 26 -1.10 9.09 2.37
C TRP A 26 -0.91 9.65 0.95
N ARG A 27 0.22 9.33 0.33
CA ARG A 27 0.60 9.72 -1.03
C ARG A 27 1.06 8.51 -1.83
N TRP A 28 0.70 8.49 -3.10
CA TRP A 28 1.26 7.57 -4.07
C TRP A 28 2.69 7.98 -4.45
N ILE A 29 3.45 7.05 -5.06
CA ILE A 29 4.82 7.31 -5.52
C ILE A 29 4.93 8.44 -6.57
N ASP A 30 3.84 8.79 -7.25
CA ASP A 30 3.77 9.92 -8.18
C ASP A 30 3.48 11.26 -7.49
N GLY A 31 3.38 11.26 -6.15
CA GLY A 31 3.10 12.44 -5.34
C GLY A 31 1.62 12.77 -5.16
N THR A 32 0.71 12.06 -5.84
CA THR A 32 -0.73 12.32 -5.71
C THR A 32 -1.24 11.89 -4.33
N ILE A 33 -2.13 12.70 -3.75
CA ILE A 33 -2.74 12.41 -2.45
C ILE A 33 -3.75 11.28 -2.60
N PHE A 34 -3.69 10.31 -1.70
CA PHE A 34 -4.63 9.23 -1.62
C PHE A 34 -6.03 9.73 -1.23
N ASN A 35 -7.04 9.41 -2.04
CA ASN A 35 -8.41 9.88 -1.87
C ASN A 35 -9.25 9.06 -0.86
N ASN A 36 -8.62 8.24 -0.01
CA ASN A 36 -9.26 7.51 1.09
C ASN A 36 -10.41 6.54 0.69
N TRP A 37 -10.44 6.08 -0.57
CA TRP A 37 -11.42 5.11 -1.06
C TRP A 37 -11.32 3.70 -0.45
N PHE A 38 -10.30 3.44 0.35
CA PHE A 38 -10.23 2.27 1.24
C PHE A 38 -9.53 2.65 2.55
N LYS A 39 -9.90 1.95 3.62
CA LYS A 39 -9.24 2.07 4.92
C LYS A 39 -7.88 1.36 4.89
N ILE A 40 -6.87 2.01 5.47
CA ILE A 40 -5.56 1.43 5.74
C ILE A 40 -5.50 1.11 7.24
N TRP A 41 -5.24 -0.14 7.57
CA TRP A 41 -5.13 -0.59 8.96
C TRP A 41 -3.70 -0.46 9.49
N GLY A 42 -3.53 -0.45 10.82
CA GLY A 42 -2.22 -0.26 11.45
C GLY A 42 -1.82 1.22 11.60
N GLY A 43 -0.58 1.45 12.01
CA GLY A 43 -0.03 2.78 12.29
C GLY A 43 1.35 3.02 11.67
N GLY A 44 1.72 2.24 10.66
CA GLY A 44 3.01 2.40 9.98
C GLY A 44 2.96 3.41 8.83
N GLU A 45 4.13 3.72 8.29
CA GLU A 45 4.34 4.72 7.24
C GLU A 45 4.17 4.15 5.82
N CYS A 46 4.37 2.85 5.63
CA CYS A 46 4.29 2.19 4.32
C CYS A 46 3.09 1.24 4.28
N ALA A 47 2.36 1.23 3.15
CA ALA A 47 1.19 0.37 2.97
C ALA A 47 1.53 -0.93 2.24
N TYR A 48 0.93 -2.03 2.70
CA TYR A 48 0.98 -3.33 2.06
C TYR A 48 -0.42 -3.94 1.93
N ILE A 49 -0.57 -4.84 0.96
CA ILE A 49 -1.78 -5.61 0.75
C ILE A 49 -1.62 -6.97 1.41
N ASN A 50 -2.52 -7.29 2.34
CA ASN A 50 -2.64 -8.62 2.93
C ASN A 50 -3.90 -9.35 2.43
N HIS A 51 -4.17 -10.54 2.96
CA HIS A 51 -5.30 -11.36 2.50
C HIS A 51 -6.67 -10.68 2.69
N GLN A 52 -6.82 -9.87 3.73
CA GLN A 52 -8.11 -9.28 4.13
C GLN A 52 -8.28 -7.84 3.62
N SER A 53 -7.21 -7.04 3.66
CA SER A 53 -7.29 -5.59 3.51
C SER A 53 -5.95 -4.97 3.12
N VAL A 54 -5.89 -3.63 3.17
CA VAL A 54 -4.64 -2.88 3.11
C VAL A 54 -4.26 -2.50 4.53
N ALA A 55 -3.02 -2.79 4.92
CA ALA A 55 -2.48 -2.46 6.23
C ALA A 55 -1.17 -1.70 6.08
N SER A 56 -0.62 -1.23 7.20
CA SER A 56 0.58 -0.42 7.24
C SER A 56 1.58 -0.94 8.26
N SER A 57 2.86 -0.76 7.95
CA SER A 57 4.00 -1.10 8.82
C SER A 57 5.18 -0.17 8.48
N SER A 58 6.28 -0.28 9.21
CA SER A 58 7.44 0.63 9.14
C SER A 58 8.16 0.67 7.79
N GLY A 59 7.83 -0.22 6.84
CA GLY A 59 8.52 -0.35 5.55
C GLY A 59 9.93 -0.91 5.63
N ARG A 60 10.37 -1.37 6.81
CA ARG A 60 11.74 -1.88 7.06
C ARG A 60 11.91 -3.38 6.81
N SER A 61 10.81 -4.13 6.70
CA SER A 61 10.89 -5.56 6.42
C SER A 61 11.06 -5.81 4.93
N GLU A 62 11.89 -6.80 4.61
CA GLU A 62 12.04 -7.32 3.25
C GLU A 62 10.80 -8.17 2.91
N GLU A 63 9.83 -7.53 2.26
CA GLU A 63 8.65 -8.19 1.71
C GLU A 63 8.59 -7.94 0.20
N PRO A 64 7.96 -8.83 -0.59
CA PRO A 64 7.79 -8.59 -2.01
C PRO A 64 6.91 -7.35 -2.26
N TRP A 65 6.98 -6.79 -3.46
CA TRP A 65 6.24 -5.59 -3.83
C TRP A 65 5.50 -5.76 -5.16
N ILE A 66 4.43 -4.99 -5.34
CA ILE A 66 3.68 -4.93 -6.61
C ILE A 66 3.94 -3.59 -7.28
N CYS A 67 4.49 -3.63 -8.49
CA CYS A 67 4.63 -2.45 -9.34
C CYS A 67 3.38 -2.25 -10.22
N SER A 68 3.10 -0.99 -10.55
CA SER A 68 2.11 -0.64 -11.58
C SER A 68 2.70 0.42 -12.50
N LYS A 69 2.31 0.39 -13.77
CA LYS A 69 2.62 1.42 -14.75
C LYS A 69 1.40 1.67 -15.63
N PRO A 70 1.20 2.89 -16.14
CA PRO A 70 0.19 3.16 -17.13
C PRO A 70 0.35 2.23 -18.34
N PHE A 71 -0.76 1.78 -18.91
CA PHE A 71 -0.75 1.26 -20.27
C PHE A 71 -0.48 2.44 -21.20
N ARG A 72 0.48 2.30 -22.11
CA ARG A 72 0.91 3.36 -23.02
C ARG A 72 -0.25 3.89 -23.85
#